data_AF-K9RQ81-F1
#
_entry.id   AF-K9RQ81-F1
#
_cell.length_a   1.000
_cell.length_b   1.000
_cell.length_c   1.000
_cell.angle_alpha   90.00
_cell.angle_beta   90.00
_cell.angle_gamma   90.00
#
_symmetry.space_group_name_H-M   'P 1'
#
loop_
_entity.id
_entity.type
_entity.pdbx_description
1 polymer ?
#
loop_
_entity_poly.entity_id
_entity_poly.type
_entity_poly.pdbx_seq_one_letter_code
_entity_poly.pdbx_strand_id
1 'polypeptide(L)'
;MPKSIGGRGKTAPYKTVMVRVPEPIKGRVEELKNLYHSGCLESHDKLIAENQQIANKYREELSNKTVQNECYKNQYDKDELITLARKVLKQKKSARETIIKLYTALLGDEITAEDLK
;
A
#
# COMPACT_ATOMS: atom_id res chain seq x y z
N MET A 1 44.51 43.16 -8.84
CA MET A 1 43.44 42.43 -8.13
C MET A 1 42.10 42.81 -8.75
N PRO A 2 41.26 41.87 -9.20
CA PRO A 2 39.95 42.20 -9.74
C PRO A 2 39.09 42.85 -8.63
N LYS A 3 38.54 44.03 -8.90
CA LYS A 3 37.70 44.78 -7.95
C LYS A 3 36.39 44.00 -7.74
N SER A 4 35.91 43.91 -6.50
CA SER A 4 34.62 43.29 -6.19
C SER A 4 33.49 44.00 -6.96
N ILE A 5 32.72 43.21 -7.71
CA ILE A 5 31.57 43.68 -8.48
C ILE A 5 30.38 43.77 -7.51
N GLY A 6 30.36 44.83 -6.70
CA GLY A 6 29.25 45.09 -5.78
C GLY A 6 29.69 45.83 -4.52
N GLY A 7 29.07 46.98 -4.28
CA GLY A 7 29.21 47.77 -3.05
C GLY A 7 27.87 48.41 -2.71
N ARG A 8 27.74 48.96 -1.51
CA ARG A 8 26.51 49.62 -1.02
C ARG A 8 26.06 50.68 -2.05
N GLY A 9 24.84 50.56 -2.57
CA GLY A 9 24.27 51.46 -3.59
C GLY A 9 24.51 51.05 -5.06
N LYS A 10 25.25 49.97 -5.33
CA LYS A 10 25.37 49.42 -6.69
C LYS A 10 24.36 48.31 -6.91
N THR A 11 23.60 48.43 -8.00
CA THR A 11 22.69 47.39 -8.47
C THR A 11 23.48 46.12 -8.78
N ALA A 12 22.97 44.97 -8.33
CA ALA A 12 23.56 43.68 -8.68
C ALA A 12 23.56 43.50 -10.21
N PRO A 13 24.53 42.77 -10.80
CA PRO A 13 24.60 42.53 -12.24
C PRO A 13 23.48 41.61 -12.76
N TYR A 14 22.54 41.20 -11.89
CA TYR A 14 21.40 40.36 -12.21
C TYR A 14 20.11 40.98 -11.68
N LYS A 15 19.01 40.68 -12.37
CA LYS A 15 17.69 41.15 -11.98
C LYS A 15 17.17 40.29 -10.83
N THR A 16 17.01 40.89 -9.65
CA THR A 16 16.32 40.25 -8.53
C THR A 16 14.82 40.47 -8.65
N VAL A 17 14.03 39.41 -8.54
CA VAL A 17 12.58 39.49 -8.48
C VAL A 17 12.14 38.96 -7.13
N MET A 18 11.27 39.72 -6.45
CA MET A 18 10.64 39.27 -5.21
C MET A 18 9.35 38.51 -5.57
N VAL A 19 9.29 37.23 -5.19
CA VAL A 19 8.11 36.38 -5.39
C VAL A 19 7.53 36.05 -4.01
N ARG A 20 6.22 36.27 -3.84
CA ARG A 20 5.52 35.88 -2.61
C ARG A 20 5.17 34.41 -2.68
N VAL A 21 5.47 33.67 -1.63
CA VAL A 21 5.25 32.22 -1.56
C VAL A 21 4.19 31.95 -0.48
N PRO A 22 3.11 31.20 -0.79
CA PRO A 22 2.16 30.74 0.20
C PRO A 22 2.82 29.95 1.33
N GLU A 23 2.36 30.17 2.56
CA GLU A 23 2.90 29.53 3.76
C GLU A 23 3.00 27.99 3.69
N PRO A 24 2.01 27.23 3.20
CA PRO A 24 2.09 25.76 3.22
C PRO A 24 3.19 25.17 2.33
N ILE A 25 3.68 25.91 1.34
CA ILE A 25 4.73 25.43 0.43
C ILE A 25 6.09 26.07 0.69
N LYS A 26 6.18 27.01 1.65
CA LYS A 26 7.40 27.77 1.93
C LYS A 26 8.60 26.87 2.21
N GLY A 27 8.45 25.89 3.10
CA GLY A 27 9.55 24.97 3.46
C GLY A 27 10.08 24.21 2.25
N ARG A 28 9.18 23.68 1.41
CA ARG A 28 9.55 22.95 0.19
C ARG A 28 10.30 23.83 -0.82
N VAL A 29 9.91 25.10 -0.95
CA VAL A 29 10.61 26.06 -1.83
C VAL A 29 12.02 26.38 -1.32
N GLU A 30 12.20 26.49 0.00
CA GLU A 30 13.51 26.71 0.62
C GLU A 30 14.44 25.50 0.44
N GLU A 31 13.93 24.28 0.56
CA GLU A 31 14.68 23.05 0.28
C GLU A 31 15.11 22.96 -1.18
N LEU A 32 14.21 23.23 -2.12
CA LEU A 32 14.52 23.26 -3.56
C LEU A 32 15.58 24.32 -3.87
N LYS A 33 15.50 25.48 -3.24
CA LYS A 33 16.53 26.52 -3.35
C LYS A 33 17.88 25.98 -2.87
N ASN A 34 17.94 25.33 -1.71
CA ASN A 34 19.19 24.79 -1.18
C ASN A 34 19.80 23.71 -2.09
N LEU A 35 18.96 22.82 -2.62
CA LEU A 35 19.38 21.79 -3.59
C LEU A 35 19.92 22.38 -4.89
N TYR A 36 19.32 23.46 -5.38
CA TYR A 36 19.82 24.19 -6.54
C TYR A 36 21.19 24.83 -6.26
N HIS A 37 21.36 25.46 -5.10
CA HIS A 37 22.64 26.06 -4.72
C HIS A 37 23.75 25.02 -4.50
N SER A 38 23.40 23.82 -4.03
CA SER A 38 24.36 22.74 -3.83
C SER A 38 24.68 21.98 -5.11
N GLY A 39 24.00 22.25 -6.24
CA GLY A 39 24.18 21.53 -7.50
C GLY A 39 23.65 20.10 -7.49
N CYS A 40 22.87 19.71 -6.49
CA CYS A 40 22.36 18.33 -6.32
C CYS A 40 20.95 18.12 -6.88
N LEU A 41 20.39 19.11 -7.57
CA LEU A 41 18.99 19.10 -8.00
C LEU A 41 18.68 17.92 -8.94
N GLU A 42 19.55 17.67 -9.92
CA GLU A 42 19.36 16.56 -10.87
C GLU A 42 19.37 15.19 -10.19
N SER A 43 20.21 15.01 -9.17
CA SER A 43 20.29 13.78 -8.40
C SER A 43 19.03 13.55 -7.56
N HIS A 44 18.47 14.63 -7.00
CA HIS A 44 17.24 14.58 -6.24
C HIS A 44 16.03 14.21 -7.11
N ASP A 45 15.93 14.76 -8.33
CA ASP A 45 14.84 14.45 -9.26
C ASP A 45 14.89 12.99 -9.73
N LYS A 46 16.08 12.46 -9.99
CA LYS A 46 16.27 11.03 -10.31
C LYS A 46 15.81 10.14 -9.15
N LEU A 47 16.17 10.48 -7.92
CA LEU A 47 15.77 9.74 -6.73
C LEU A 47 14.24 9.74 -6.52
N ILE A 48 13.57 10.86 -6.80
CA ILE A 48 12.09 10.92 -6.77
C ILE A 48 11.50 9.97 -7.81
N ALA A 49 12.02 9.98 -9.04
CA ALA A 49 11.53 9.12 -10.12
C ALA A 49 11.70 7.63 -9.79
N GLU A 50 12.86 7.24 -9.24
CA GLU A 50 13.13 5.87 -8.78
C GLU A 50 12.16 5.44 -7.67
N ASN A 51 11.96 6.30 -6.66
CA ASN A 51 11.01 6.02 -5.58
C ASN A 51 9.57 5.86 -6.08
N GLN A 52 9.16 6.65 -7.07
CA GLN A 52 7.85 6.50 -7.71
C GLN A 52 7.71 5.17 -8.45
N GLN A 53 8.75 4.73 -9.17
CA GLN A 53 8.74 3.43 -9.84
C GLN A 53 8.63 2.28 -8.83
N ILE A 54 9.37 2.36 -7.72
CA ILE A 54 9.30 1.36 -6.63
C ILE A 54 7.89 1.32 -6.03
N ALA A 55 7.29 2.48 -5.73
CA ALA A 55 5.94 2.56 -5.20
C ALA A 55 4.90 1.95 -6.17
N ASN A 56 5.05 2.17 -7.48
CA ASN A 56 4.17 1.59 -8.49
C ASN A 56 4.31 0.07 -8.56
N LYS A 57 5.55 -0.46 -8.52
CA LYS A 57 5.79 -1.92 -8.47
C LYS A 57 5.09 -2.57 -7.27
N TYR A 58 5.22 -1.99 -6.08
CA TYR A 58 4.55 -2.53 -4.89
C TYR A 58 3.02 -2.46 -5.00
N ARG A 59 2.45 -1.42 -5.60
CA ARG A 59 1.00 -1.35 -5.86
C ARG A 59 0.54 -2.45 -6.80
N GLU A 60 1.29 -2.72 -7.86
CA GLU A 60 1.01 -3.81 -8.81
C GLU A 60 1.10 -5.18 -8.14
N GLU A 61 2.14 -5.44 -7.35
CA GLU A 61 2.28 -6.68 -6.59
C GLU A 61 1.12 -6.90 -5.61
N LEU A 62 0.67 -5.84 -4.92
CA LEU A 62 -0.47 -5.91 -4.01
C LEU A 62 -1.78 -6.18 -4.76
N SER A 63 -1.99 -5.55 -5.92
CA SER A 63 -3.14 -5.79 -6.80
C SER A 63 -3.16 -7.23 -7.29
N ASN A 64 -2.01 -7.77 -7.71
CA ASN A 64 -1.91 -9.14 -8.18
C ASN A 64 -2.14 -10.17 -7.06
N LYS A 65 -1.70 -9.87 -5.83
CA LYS A 65 -2.00 -10.69 -4.64
C LYS A 65 -3.47 -10.63 -4.22
N THR A 66 -4.16 -9.52 -4.44
CA THR A 66 -5.60 -9.43 -4.15
C THR A 66 -6.44 -10.26 -5.12
N VAL A 67 -6.03 -10.36 -6.40
CA VAL A 67 -6.63 -11.31 -7.36
C VAL A 67 -6.37 -12.77 -6.95
N GLN A 68 -5.19 -13.08 -6.39
CA GLN A 68 -4.92 -14.40 -5.83
C GLN A 68 -5.66 -14.70 -4.52
N ASN A 69 -6.16 -13.69 -3.80
CA ASN A 69 -6.97 -13.92 -2.59
C ASN A 69 -8.45 -14.22 -2.89
N GLU A 70 -8.90 -14.10 -4.15
CA GLU A 70 -10.16 -14.73 -4.56
C GLU A 70 -10.05 -16.27 -4.62
N CYS A 71 -8.83 -16.83 -4.54
CA CYS A 71 -8.56 -18.27 -4.48
C CYS A 71 -9.08 -18.95 -3.20
N TYR A 72 -9.48 -18.19 -2.17
CA TYR A 72 -10.17 -18.74 -1.00
C TYR A 72 -11.70 -18.66 -1.07
N LYS A 73 -12.28 -18.39 -2.24
CA LYS A 73 -13.54 -19.08 -2.59
C LYS A 73 -13.18 -20.54 -2.84
N ASN A 74 -12.85 -21.24 -1.76
CA ASN A 74 -12.81 -22.68 -1.77
C ASN A 74 -14.23 -23.11 -2.20
N GLN A 75 -14.39 -23.46 -3.46
CA GLN A 75 -15.47 -24.32 -3.92
C GLN A 75 -15.23 -25.68 -3.27
N TYR A 76 -15.42 -25.75 -1.96
CA TYR A 76 -15.60 -27.03 -1.32
C TYR A 76 -16.96 -27.53 -1.79
N ASP A 77 -16.95 -28.68 -2.44
CA ASP A 77 -18.18 -29.36 -2.77
C ASP A 77 -18.90 -29.69 -1.45
N LYS A 78 -20.17 -29.25 -1.34
CA LYS A 78 -20.94 -29.37 -0.10
C LYS A 78 -21.08 -30.84 0.30
N ASP A 79 -21.18 -31.73 -0.68
CA ASP A 79 -21.34 -33.16 -0.47
C ASP A 79 -20.09 -33.81 0.11
N GLU A 80 -18.89 -33.38 -0.33
CA GLU A 80 -17.63 -33.87 0.21
C GLU A 80 -17.44 -33.48 1.68
N LEU A 81 -17.80 -32.24 2.03
CA LEU A 81 -17.72 -31.78 3.42
C LEU A 81 -18.72 -32.51 4.33
N ILE A 82 -19.95 -32.77 3.85
CA ILE A 82 -20.94 -33.55 4.61
C ILE A 82 -20.45 -34.99 4.82
N THR A 83 -19.86 -35.62 3.82
CA THR A 83 -19.31 -36.98 3.97
C THR A 83 -18.13 -37.03 4.95
N LEU A 84 -17.24 -36.03 4.93
CA LEU A 84 -16.17 -35.90 5.92
C LEU A 84 -16.71 -35.65 7.33
N ALA A 85 -17.70 -34.76 7.48
CA ALA A 85 -18.35 -34.50 8.75
C ALA A 85 -18.98 -35.78 9.34
N ARG A 86 -19.69 -36.57 8.51
CA ARG A 86 -20.23 -37.89 8.92
C ARG A 86 -19.13 -38.87 9.33
N LYS A 87 -17.98 -38.91 8.64
CA LYS A 87 -16.83 -39.75 9.03
C LYS A 87 -16.27 -39.38 10.39
N VAL A 88 -16.12 -38.09 10.67
CA VAL A 88 -15.63 -37.61 11.98
C VAL A 88 -16.65 -37.89 13.08
N LEU A 89 -17.94 -37.69 12.80
CA LEU A 89 -19.03 -37.95 13.76
C LEU A 89 -19.20 -39.43 14.11
N LYS A 90 -18.86 -40.35 13.19
CA LYS A 90 -18.77 -41.78 13.50
C LYS A 90 -17.72 -42.08 14.58
N GLN A 91 -16.62 -41.33 14.59
CA GLN A 91 -15.55 -41.50 15.58
C GLN A 91 -15.83 -40.72 16.88
N LYS A 92 -16.35 -39.49 16.78
CA LYS A 92 -16.57 -38.59 17.90
C LYS A 92 -17.94 -37.91 17.81
N LYS A 93 -18.96 -38.56 18.37
CA LYS A 93 -20.33 -38.02 18.41
C LYS A 93 -20.44 -36.69 19.15
N SER A 94 -19.57 -36.44 20.15
CA SER A 94 -19.55 -35.20 20.93
C SER A 94 -19.09 -33.97 20.15
N ALA A 95 -18.43 -34.14 18.99
CA ALA A 95 -17.92 -33.03 18.18
C ALA A 95 -18.99 -32.36 17.30
N ARG A 96 -20.26 -32.75 17.41
CA ARG A 96 -21.34 -32.35 16.50
C ARG A 96 -21.57 -30.85 16.45
N GLU A 97 -21.70 -30.20 17.59
CA GLU A 97 -21.90 -28.75 17.62
C GLU A 97 -20.69 -27.99 17.06
N THR A 98 -19.48 -28.47 17.35
CA THR A 98 -18.24 -27.88 16.84
C THR A 98 -18.16 -27.96 15.33
N ILE A 99 -18.55 -29.10 14.75
CA ILE A 99 -18.57 -29.31 13.29
C ILE A 99 -19.62 -28.41 12.62
N ILE A 100 -20.81 -28.27 13.21
CA ILE A 100 -21.85 -27.36 12.67
C ILE A 100 -21.35 -25.92 12.65
N LYS A 101 -20.76 -25.44 13.75
CA LYS A 101 -20.19 -24.09 13.84
C LYS A 101 -19.08 -23.87 12.83
N LEU A 102 -18.21 -24.87 12.65
CA LEU A 102 -17.12 -24.82 11.68
C LEU A 102 -17.64 -24.78 10.23
N TYR A 103 -18.63 -25.61 9.90
CA TYR A 103 -19.24 -25.60 8.56
C TYR A 103 -19.89 -24.24 8.25
N THR A 104 -20.65 -23.72 9.21
CA THR A 104 -21.31 -22.41 9.08
C THR A 104 -20.28 -21.29 8.90
N ALA A 105 -19.16 -21.33 9.62
CA ALA A 105 -18.09 -20.35 9.48
C ALA A 105 -17.34 -20.43 8.14
N LEU A 106 -17.26 -21.62 7.53
CA LEU A 106 -16.55 -21.83 6.27
C LEU A 106 -17.39 -21.48 5.03
N LEU A 107 -18.69 -21.79 5.04
CA LEU A 107 -19.57 -21.65 3.88
C LEU A 107 -20.60 -20.53 4.01
N GLY A 108 -20.86 -20.03 5.22
CA GLY A 108 -21.89 -19.03 5.48
C GLY A 108 -23.32 -19.58 5.45
N ASP A 109 -23.50 -20.88 5.21
CA ASP A 109 -24.80 -21.56 5.21
C ASP A 109 -25.06 -22.27 6.55
N GLU A 110 -26.28 -22.14 7.08
CA GLU A 110 -26.69 -22.85 8.30
C GLU A 110 -27.00 -24.33 7.98
N ILE A 111 -26.24 -25.23 8.61
CA ILE A 111 -26.51 -26.68 8.60
C ILE A 111 -27.18 -27.09 9.91
N THR A 112 -28.23 -27.91 9.80
CA THR A 112 -28.89 -28.49 10.96
C THR A 112 -28.29 -29.83 11.34
N ALA A 113 -28.57 -30.29 12.57
CA ALA A 113 -28.12 -31.60 13.02
C ALA A 113 -28.70 -32.76 12.17
N GLU A 114 -29.78 -32.52 11.42
CA GLU A 114 -30.46 -33.53 10.61
C GLU A 114 -29.72 -33.83 9.31
N ASP A 115 -29.09 -32.83 8.71
CA ASP A 115 -28.26 -32.98 7.50
C ASP A 115 -27.03 -33.86 7.77
N LEU A 116 -26.59 -33.87 9.04
CA LEU A 116 -25.46 -34.66 9.55
C LEU A 116 -25.86 -36.01 10.15
N LYS A 117 -27.12 -36.46 10.01
CA LYS A 117 -27.53 -37.82 10.36
C LYS A 117 -26.93 -38.87 9.42
#